data_AF-A0A1G0WNB2-F1
#
_entry.id   AF-A0A1G0WNB2-F1
#
_cell.length_a   1.000
_cell.length_b   1.000
_cell.length_c   1.000
_cell.angle_alpha   90.00
_cell.angle_beta   90.00
_cell.angle_gamma   90.00
#
_symmetry.space_group_name_H-M   'P 1'
#
loop_
_entity.id
_entity.type
_entity.pdbx_description
1 polymer ?
#
loop_
_entity_poly.entity_id
_entity_poly.type
_entity_poly.pdbx_seq_one_letter_code
_entity_poly.pdbx_strand_id
1 'polypeptide(L)'
;MKFSEIKSVLPWIIILLVLFPLSFFLGVEKEGLLEMHVDTSKLEGIRLWLTDLYNTQRFSFAFVVTLTMATVGVTIAFVTDFILKLFGLEVGKIQHHE
;
A
#
# COMPACT_ATOMS: atom_id res chain seq x y z
N MET A 1 14.89 -23.16 12.80
CA MET A 1 13.67 -22.40 13.13
C MET A 1 12.88 -23.21 14.15
N LYS A 2 12.76 -22.74 15.41
CA LYS A 2 12.23 -23.54 16.53
C LYS A 2 10.77 -23.91 16.27
N PHE A 3 10.42 -25.18 16.45
CA PHE A 3 9.05 -25.71 16.28
C PHE A 3 7.99 -25.02 17.17
N SER A 4 8.41 -24.29 18.21
CA SER A 4 7.53 -23.45 19.04
C SER A 4 7.02 -22.20 18.32
N GLU A 5 7.85 -21.57 17.50
CA GLU A 5 7.52 -20.36 16.73
C GLU A 5 6.47 -20.68 15.67
N ILE A 6 6.63 -21.82 14.98
CA ILE A 6 5.69 -22.27 13.93
C ILE A 6 4.29 -22.50 14.47
N LYS A 7 4.14 -23.02 15.71
CA LYS A 7 2.83 -23.19 16.35
C LYS A 7 2.17 -21.85 16.75
N SER A 8 2.97 -20.82 17.05
CA SER A 8 2.48 -19.49 17.41
C SER A 8 2.03 -18.68 16.19
N VAL A 9 2.71 -18.84 15.05
CA VAL A 9 2.39 -18.15 13.78
C VAL A 9 1.36 -18.92 12.94
N LEU A 10 1.21 -20.24 13.15
CA LEU A 10 0.19 -21.08 12.51
C LEU A 10 -1.23 -20.47 12.54
N PRO A 11 -1.78 -20.02 13.69
CA PRO A 11 -3.12 -19.45 13.72
C PRO A 11 -3.23 -18.17 12.89
N TRP A 12 -2.19 -17.33 12.87
CA TRP A 12 -2.17 -16.12 12.06
C TRP A 12 -2.15 -16.41 10.56
N ILE A 13 -1.37 -17.41 10.13
CA ILE A 13 -1.34 -17.86 8.73
C ILE A 13 -2.69 -18.46 8.32
N ILE A 14 -3.30 -19.25 9.19
CA ILE A 14 -4.63 -19.84 8.95
C ILE A 14 -5.69 -18.74 8.88
N ILE A 15 -5.64 -17.75 9.77
CA ILE A 15 -6.54 -16.59 9.73
C ILE A 15 -6.38 -15.85 8.41
N LEU A 16 -5.16 -15.57 7.97
CA LEU A 16 -4.91 -14.86 6.70
C LEU A 16 -5.36 -15.68 5.50
N LEU A 17 -5.13 -17.00 5.52
CA LEU A 17 -5.50 -17.94 4.45
C LEU A 17 -7.00 -18.23 4.41
N VAL A 18 -7.72 -18.11 5.52
CA VAL A 18 -9.19 -18.25 5.57
C VAL A 18 -9.87 -16.93 5.27
N LEU A 19 -9.41 -15.80 5.84
CA LEU A 19 -10.01 -14.49 5.62
C LEU A 19 -9.82 -13.98 4.18
N PHE A 20 -8.71 -14.29 3.52
CA PHE A 20 -8.46 -13.89 2.14
C PHE A 20 -9.51 -14.47 1.15
N PRO A 21 -9.75 -15.78 1.05
CA PRO A 21 -10.80 -16.33 0.21
C PRO A 21 -12.20 -16.00 0.75
N LEU A 22 -12.37 -15.90 2.07
CA LEU A 22 -13.66 -15.50 2.64
C LEU A 22 -14.05 -14.08 2.19
N SER A 23 -13.12 -13.14 2.01
CA SER A 23 -13.43 -11.82 1.43
C SER A 23 -13.97 -11.90 -0.01
N PHE A 24 -13.54 -12.90 -0.78
CA PHE A 24 -14.03 -13.16 -2.13
C PHE A 24 -15.43 -13.80 -2.13
N PHE A 25 -15.75 -14.61 -1.11
CA PHE A 25 -17.05 -15.31 -0.97
C PHE A 25 -18.11 -14.52 -0.19
N LEU A 26 -17.73 -13.74 0.82
CA LEU A 26 -18.65 -12.91 1.62
C LEU A 26 -19.20 -11.73 0.85
N GLY A 27 -18.73 -11.52 -0.38
CA GLY A 27 -19.00 -10.29 -1.10
C GLY A 27 -18.54 -9.13 -0.24
N VAL A 28 -17.21 -8.91 -0.16
CA VAL A 28 -16.73 -7.52 -0.24
C VAL A 28 -17.60 -6.93 -1.32
N GLU A 29 -18.50 -6.02 -0.93
CA GLU A 29 -19.53 -5.47 -1.81
C GLU A 29 -18.85 -5.35 -3.15
N LYS A 30 -19.36 -6.09 -4.15
CA LYS A 30 -18.91 -5.83 -5.52
C LYS A 30 -19.12 -4.35 -5.60
N GLU A 31 -18.02 -3.57 -5.51
CA GLU A 31 -18.04 -2.16 -5.85
C GLU A 31 -18.83 -2.20 -7.12
N GLY A 32 -20.01 -1.57 -7.06
CA GLY A 32 -21.08 -1.92 -7.95
C GLY A 32 -20.60 -1.85 -9.40
N LEU A 33 -21.50 -2.07 -10.31
CA LEU A 33 -21.31 -1.52 -11.65
C LEU A 33 -21.36 0.03 -11.56
N LEU A 34 -20.40 0.62 -10.83
CA LEU A 34 -20.11 2.02 -10.64
C LEU A 34 -19.32 2.39 -11.88
N GLU A 35 -20.03 2.62 -12.98
CA GLU A 35 -19.66 3.71 -13.88
C GLU A 35 -19.77 5.05 -13.09
N MET A 36 -19.04 5.19 -11.98
CA MET A 36 -18.82 6.50 -11.37
C MET A 36 -17.79 7.21 -12.24
N HIS A 37 -18.30 7.83 -13.29
CA HIS A 37 -17.55 8.79 -14.07
C HIS A 37 -17.42 10.06 -13.22
N VAL A 38 -16.22 10.38 -12.79
CA VAL A 38 -15.96 11.60 -12.02
C VAL A 38 -16.06 12.79 -12.96
N ASP A 39 -16.88 13.79 -12.63
CA ASP A 39 -17.05 14.99 -13.43
C ASP A 39 -15.73 15.79 -13.51
N THR A 40 -15.22 15.93 -14.73
CA THR A 40 -13.95 16.61 -15.05
C THR A 40 -14.13 18.08 -15.42
N SER A 41 -15.35 18.58 -15.51
CA SER A 41 -15.68 19.93 -16.03
C SER A 41 -15.04 21.10 -15.28
N LYS A 42 -14.67 20.91 -14.01
CA LYS A 42 -14.05 21.94 -13.15
C LYS A 42 -12.62 21.62 -12.73
N LEU A 43 -12.01 20.58 -13.31
CA LEU A 43 -10.66 20.14 -12.96
C LEU A 43 -9.66 20.67 -13.99
N GLU A 44 -8.51 21.16 -13.51
CA GLU A 44 -7.42 21.64 -14.36
C GLU A 44 -6.09 20.95 -14.00
N GLY A 45 -5.18 20.92 -14.97
CA GLY A 45 -3.80 20.45 -14.79
C GLY A 45 -3.68 18.97 -14.45
N ILE A 46 -2.81 18.65 -13.47
CA ILE A 46 -2.50 17.26 -13.09
C ILE A 46 -3.71 16.52 -12.53
N ARG A 47 -4.65 17.25 -11.92
CA ARG A 47 -5.88 16.68 -11.35
C ARG A 47 -6.80 16.21 -12.47
N LEU A 48 -6.95 17.01 -13.54
CA LEU A 48 -7.70 16.63 -14.73
C LEU A 48 -7.11 15.37 -15.38
N TRP A 49 -5.79 15.36 -15.58
CA TRP A 49 -5.11 14.22 -16.20
C TRP A 49 -5.27 12.93 -15.38
N LEU A 50 -5.13 13.01 -14.06
CA LEU A 50 -5.27 11.85 -13.19
C LEU A 50 -6.73 11.34 -13.13
N THR A 51 -7.69 12.26 -13.10
CA THR A 51 -9.12 11.91 -13.12
C THR A 51 -9.55 11.34 -14.47
N ASP A 52 -9.03 11.86 -15.58
CA ASP A 52 -9.25 11.30 -16.91
C ASP A 52 -8.68 9.88 -17.02
N LEU A 53 -7.49 9.65 -16.45
CA LEU A 53 -6.87 8.32 -16.40
C LEU A 53 -7.70 7.33 -15.55
N TYR A 54 -8.27 7.79 -14.43
CA TYR A 54 -9.20 7.00 -13.61
C TYR A 54 -10.46 6.60 -14.40
N ASN A 55 -11.06 7.57 -15.10
CA ASN A 55 -12.31 7.39 -15.84
C ASN A 55 -12.14 6.49 -17.08
N THR A 56 -11.02 6.62 -17.79
CA THR A 56 -10.77 5.91 -19.06
C THR A 56 -10.09 4.56 -18.87
N GLN A 57 -9.07 4.46 -18.02
CA GLN A 57 -8.21 3.28 -17.88
C GLN A 57 -7.81 3.02 -16.42
N ARG A 58 -8.71 2.36 -15.68
CA ARG A 58 -8.53 2.04 -14.25
C ARG A 58 -7.24 1.30 -13.93
N PHE A 59 -6.76 0.42 -14.83
CA PHE A 59 -5.51 -0.32 -14.63
C PHE A 59 -4.28 0.60 -14.65
N SER A 60 -4.22 1.50 -15.64
CA SER A 60 -3.15 2.49 -15.76
C SER A 60 -3.16 3.45 -14.58
N PHE A 61 -4.35 3.89 -14.15
CA PHE A 61 -4.51 4.69 -12.93
C PHE A 61 -3.96 3.96 -11.70
N ALA A 62 -4.36 2.71 -11.48
CA ALA A 62 -3.89 1.91 -10.34
C ALA A 62 -2.36 1.76 -10.32
N PHE A 63 -1.74 1.55 -11.48
CA PHE A 63 -0.30 1.45 -11.61
C PHE A 63 0.42 2.76 -11.22
N VAL A 64 -0.05 3.89 -11.75
CA VAL A 64 0.51 5.22 -11.46
C VAL A 64 0.39 5.55 -9.97
N VAL A 65 -0.76 5.29 -9.35
CA VAL A 65 -0.98 5.51 -7.91
C VAL A 65 -0.08 4.60 -7.07
N THR A 66 0.04 3.32 -7.44
CA THR A 66 0.89 2.37 -6.73
C THR A 66 2.36 2.81 -6.75
N LEU A 67 2.86 3.22 -7.92
CA LEU A 67 4.22 3.72 -8.07
C LEU A 67 4.45 4.99 -7.24
N THR A 68 3.49 5.91 -7.27
CA THR A 68 3.53 7.15 -6.46
C THR A 68 3.62 6.85 -4.97
N MET A 69 2.80 5.91 -4.47
CA MET A 69 2.84 5.50 -3.07
C MET A 69 4.17 4.85 -2.68
N ALA A 70 4.73 4.01 -3.55
CA ALA A 70 6.07 3.43 -3.33
C ALA A 70 7.14 4.52 -3.23
N THR A 71 7.12 5.50 -4.12
CA THR A 71 8.05 6.65 -4.08
C THR A 71 7.88 7.49 -2.81
N VAL A 72 6.64 7.74 -2.39
CA VAL A 72 6.36 8.48 -1.15
C VAL A 72 6.92 7.72 0.06
N GLY A 73 6.70 6.41 0.15
CA GLY A 73 7.22 5.59 1.25
C GLY A 73 8.76 5.64 1.34
N VAL A 74 9.44 5.50 0.21
CA VAL A 74 10.90 5.63 0.14
C VAL A 74 11.36 7.02 0.55
N THR A 75 10.67 8.07 0.08
CA THR A 75 10.98 9.46 0.43
C THR A 75 10.86 9.68 1.94
N ILE A 76 9.80 9.17 2.58
CA ILE A 76 9.62 9.27 4.03
C ILE A 76 10.75 8.56 4.78
N ALA A 77 11.17 7.38 4.33
CA ALA A 77 12.29 6.65 4.94
C ALA A 77 13.57 7.50 4.91
N PHE A 78 13.92 8.05 3.75
CA PHE A 78 15.09 8.92 3.61
C PHE A 78 15.00 10.20 4.45
N VAL A 79 13.83 10.85 4.47
CA VAL A 79 13.61 12.05 5.29
C VAL A 79 13.75 11.73 6.77
N THR A 80 13.21 10.59 7.21
CA THR A 80 13.32 10.14 8.61
C THR A 80 14.78 9.87 8.97
N ASP A 81 15.52 9.14 8.14
CA ASP A 81 16.95 8.91 8.35
C ASP A 81 17.75 10.21 8.40
N PHE A 82 17.42 11.18 7.55
CA PHE A 82 18.06 12.49 7.55
C PHE A 82 17.79 13.26 8.86
N ILE A 83 16.54 13.27 9.32
CA ILE A 83 16.16 13.91 10.59
C ILE A 83 16.87 13.24 11.76
N LEU A 84 16.91 11.90 11.81
CA LEU A 84 17.58 11.17 12.90
C LEU A 84 19.09 11.44 12.93
N LYS A 85 19.75 11.52 11.77
CA LYS A 85 21.15 11.93 11.66
C LYS A 85 21.39 13.34 12.18
N LEU A 86 20.47 14.28 11.93
CA LEU A 86 20.58 15.66 12.40
C LEU A 86 20.50 15.75 13.94
N PHE A 87 19.75 14.86 14.58
CA PHE A 87 19.69 14.73 16.04
C PHE A 87 20.85 13.91 16.64
N GLY A 88 21.81 13.46 15.85
CA GLY A 88 22.95 12.67 16.33
C GLY A 88 22.60 11.23 16.71
N LEU A 89 21.42 10.73 16.32
CA LEU A 89 21.05 9.33 16.46
C LEU A 89 21.64 8.56 15.28
N GLU A 90 22.72 7.82 15.56
CA GLU A 90 23.32 6.93 14.58
C GLU A 90 22.42 5.70 14.39
N VAL A 91 21.50 5.77 13.42
CA VAL A 91 20.69 4.63 12.98
C VAL A 91 21.59 3.71 12.15
N GLY A 92 22.52 3.04 12.82
CA GLY A 92 23.29 1.94 12.27
C GLY A 92 22.46 0.65 12.32
N LYS A 93 22.68 -0.26 11.36
CA LYS A 93 22.12 -1.63 11.42
C LYS A 93 22.42 -2.19 12.80
N ILE A 94 21.38 -2.55 13.55
CA ILE A 94 21.53 -3.26 14.82
C ILE A 94 22.31 -4.53 14.49
N GLN A 95 23.59 -4.56 14.87
CA GLN A 95 24.43 -5.73 14.75
C GLN A 95 23.86 -6.75 15.73
N HIS A 96 23.03 -7.67 15.22
CA HIS A 96 22.79 -8.94 15.87
C HIS A 96 24.12 -9.69 15.91
N HIS A 97 24.95 -9.40 16.92
CA HIS A 97 25.86 -10.37 17.47
C HIS A 97 25.00 -11.41 18.20
N GLU A 98 24.63 -12.48 17.50
CA GLU A 98 24.57 -13.80 18.12
C GLU A 98 25.85 -14.55 17.78
#